data_AF-A0A2P4Z4J0-F1
#
_entry.id   AF-A0A2P4Z4J0-F1
#
_cell.length_a   1.000
_cell.length_b   1.000
_cell.length_c   1.000
_cell.angle_alpha   90.00
_cell.angle_beta   90.00
_cell.angle_gamma   90.00
#
_symmetry.space_group_name_H-M   'P 1'
#
loop_
_entity.id
_entity.type
_entity.pdbx_description
1 polymer ?
#
loop_
_entity_poly.entity_id
_entity_poly.type
_entity_poly.pdbx_seq_one_letter_code
_entity_poly.pdbx_strand_id
1 'polypeptide(L)'
;MVKSYTNHSKTSRQPKRPFEKERLDAEMKLIGEYGLKNKREVWRVQYTLAKIRAAARHLLTLDEKDPIRVFQGEFNIFDLGIIYTSLL
;
A
#
# COMPACT_ATOMS: atom_id res chain seq x y z
N MET A 1 -35.24 5.99 13.08
CA MET A 1 -33.87 5.43 12.99
C MET A 1 -32.92 6.54 12.58
N VAL A 2 -31.99 6.94 13.46
CA VAL A 2 -31.06 8.06 13.20
C VAL A 2 -30.00 7.61 12.20
N LYS A 3 -29.71 8.41 11.17
CA LYS A 3 -28.63 8.12 10.23
C LYS A 3 -27.29 8.38 10.91
N SER A 4 -26.42 7.37 10.93
CA SER A 4 -25.02 7.53 11.35
C SER A 4 -24.21 8.11 10.19
N TYR A 5 -23.41 9.15 10.50
CA TYR A 5 -22.48 9.78 9.55
C TYR A 5 -21.03 9.30 9.74
N THR A 6 -20.83 8.22 10.51
CA THR A 6 -19.49 7.69 10.77
C THR A 6 -18.94 6.97 9.53
N ASN A 7 -17.78 7.40 9.06
CA ASN A 7 -17.12 6.81 7.92
C ASN A 7 -16.31 5.57 8.34
N HIS A 8 -16.57 4.43 7.70
CA HIS A 8 -15.79 3.20 7.84
C HIS A 8 -15.01 2.92 6.56
N SER A 9 -13.74 2.52 6.69
CA SER A 9 -12.88 2.22 5.55
C SER A 9 -12.36 0.78 5.59
N LYS A 10 -12.12 0.21 4.40
CA LYS A 10 -11.50 -1.11 4.25
C LYS A 10 -9.98 -0.94 4.22
N THR A 11 -9.29 -1.72 5.05
CA THR A 11 -7.82 -1.68 5.21
C THR A 11 -7.10 -2.79 4.45
N SER A 12 -7.81 -3.78 3.92
CA SER A 12 -7.25 -4.93 3.19
C SER A 12 -8.12 -5.25 1.98
N ARG A 13 -7.50 -5.72 0.89
CA ARG A 13 -8.20 -6.23 -0.29
C ARG A 13 -7.89 -7.71 -0.49
N GLN A 14 -8.91 -8.52 -0.75
CA GLN A 14 -8.72 -9.93 -1.06
C GLN A 14 -8.12 -10.12 -2.46
N PRO A 15 -7.30 -11.16 -2.67
CA PRO A 15 -6.78 -11.50 -3.99
C PRO A 15 -7.91 -11.89 -4.93
N LYS A 16 -7.78 -11.55 -6.22
CA LYS A 16 -8.79 -11.91 -7.25
C LYS A 16 -8.89 -13.43 -7.45
N ARG A 17 -7.77 -14.13 -7.35
CA ARG A 17 -7.67 -15.59 -7.51
C ARG A 17 -7.24 -16.21 -6.18
N PRO A 18 -8.12 -16.97 -5.49
CA PRO A 18 -7.79 -17.52 -4.18
C PRO A 18 -6.70 -18.60 -4.22
N PHE A 19 -6.74 -19.51 -5.21
CA PHE A 19 -5.93 -20.74 -5.24
C PHE A 19 -4.79 -20.70 -6.26
N GLU A 20 -3.96 -19.66 -6.20
CA GLU A 20 -2.79 -19.52 -7.05
C GLU A 20 -1.53 -19.93 -6.27
N LYS A 21 -0.89 -21.02 -6.69
CA LYS A 21 0.21 -21.66 -5.96
C LYS A 21 1.37 -20.69 -5.71
N GLU A 22 1.82 -19.99 -6.75
CA GLU A 22 2.91 -19.01 -6.68
C GLU A 22 2.66 -17.91 -5.62
N ARG A 23 1.44 -17.39 -5.56
CA ARG A 23 1.04 -16.38 -4.57
C ARG A 23 1.04 -16.94 -3.16
N LEU A 24 0.51 -18.15 -2.97
CA LEU A 24 0.43 -18.80 -1.66
C LEU A 24 1.83 -19.06 -1.09
N ASP A 25 2.76 -19.52 -1.93
CA ASP A 25 4.15 -19.79 -1.55
C ASP A 25 4.90 -18.50 -1.20
N ALA A 26 4.71 -17.43 -2.00
CA ALA A 26 5.30 -16.12 -1.72
C ALA A 26 4.78 -15.51 -0.41
N GLU A 27 3.47 -15.59 -0.16
CA GLU A 27 2.88 -15.12 1.10
C GLU A 27 3.37 -15.93 2.30
N MET A 28 3.55 -17.24 2.14
CA MET A 28 4.04 -18.11 3.21
C MET A 28 5.50 -17.79 3.57
N LYS A 29 6.34 -17.50 2.57
CA LYS A 29 7.71 -17.04 2.79
C LYS A 29 7.76 -15.72 3.58
N LEU A 30 6.97 -14.72 3.17
CA LEU A 30 6.85 -13.43 3.86
C LEU A 30 6.35 -13.59 5.31
N ILE A 31 5.39 -14.48 5.52
CA ILE A 31 4.88 -14.77 6.86
C ILE A 31 5.97 -15.38 7.75
N GLY A 32 6.76 -16.31 7.22
CA GLY A 32 7.86 -16.93 7.94
C GLY A 32 9.00 -15.97 8.26
N GLU A 33 9.35 -15.08 7.33
CA GLU A 33 10.46 -14.13 7.49
C GLU A 33 10.15 -13.02 8.50
N TYR A 34 8.93 -12.50 8.51
CA TYR A 34 8.52 -11.39 9.38
C TYR A 34 7.66 -11.83 10.58
N GLY A 35 7.43 -13.13 10.77
CA GLY A 35 6.68 -13.67 11.92
C GLY A 35 5.21 -13.23 11.97
N LEU A 36 4.57 -13.06 10.81
CA LEU A 36 3.19 -12.55 10.73
C LEU A 36 2.17 -13.60 11.17
N LYS A 37 1.08 -13.19 11.82
CA LYS A 37 0.07 -14.16 12.34
C LYS A 37 -0.91 -14.60 11.26
N ASN A 38 -1.28 -13.69 10.36
CA ASN A 38 -2.36 -13.90 9.40
C ASN A 38 -2.03 -13.32 8.02
N LYS A 39 -2.49 -13.99 6.94
CA LYS A 39 -2.41 -13.48 5.55
C LYS A 39 -3.05 -12.10 5.36
N ARG A 40 -4.03 -11.76 6.22
CA ARG A 40 -4.67 -10.44 6.22
C ARG A 40 -3.69 -9.31 6.52
N GLU A 41 -2.63 -9.55 7.30
CA GLU A 41 -1.60 -8.54 7.60
C GLU A 41 -0.79 -8.24 6.35
N VAL A 42 -0.36 -9.28 5.63
CA VAL A 42 0.28 -9.14 4.31
C VAL A 42 -0.60 -8.33 3.36
N TRP A 43 -1.90 -8.65 3.28
CA TRP A 43 -2.83 -7.94 2.40
C TRP A 43 -3.08 -6.47 2.80
N ARG A 44 -2.93 -6.12 4.08
CA ARG A 44 -3.00 -4.72 4.53
C ARG A 44 -1.81 -3.93 4.00
N VAL A 45 -0.61 -4.49 4.14
CA VAL A 45 0.64 -3.85 3.64
C VAL A 45 0.64 -3.77 2.11
N GLN A 46 0.18 -4.82 1.43
CA GLN A 46 0.02 -4.77 -0.03
C GLN A 46 -1.00 -3.72 -0.46
N TYR A 47 -2.07 -3.53 0.31
CA TYR A 47 -3.09 -2.53 0.01
C TYR A 47 -2.59 -1.10 0.21
N THR A 48 -1.81 -0.83 1.26
CA THR A 48 -1.16 0.48 1.43
C THR A 48 -0.16 0.73 0.31
N LEU A 49 0.70 -0.24 -0.02
CA LEU A 49 1.63 -0.18 -1.15
C LEU A 49 0.92 0.13 -2.48
N ALA A 50 -0.21 -0.51 -2.74
CA ALA A 50 -0.99 -0.30 -3.95
C ALA A 50 -1.56 1.14 -4.04
N LYS A 51 -1.98 1.74 -2.92
CA LYS A 51 -2.44 3.13 -2.89
C LYS A 51 -1.33 4.11 -3.24
N ILE A 52 -0.14 3.92 -2.67
CA ILE A 52 1.02 4.78 -2.95
C ILE A 52 1.42 4.64 -4.42
N ARG A 53 1.48 3.42 -4.95
CA ARG A 53 1.77 3.18 -6.38
C ARG A 53 0.71 3.79 -7.30
N ALA A 54 -0.55 3.89 -6.86
CA ALA A 54 -1.58 4.57 -7.62
C ALA A 54 -1.38 6.09 -7.58
N ALA A 55 -1.14 6.66 -6.40
CA ALA A 55 -0.83 8.08 -6.24
C ALA A 55 0.40 8.48 -7.07
N ALA A 56 1.50 7.73 -6.97
CA ALA A 56 2.71 7.94 -7.75
C ALA A 56 2.44 7.90 -9.26
N ARG A 57 1.62 6.95 -9.75
CA ARG A 57 1.24 6.91 -11.18
C ARG A 57 0.49 8.16 -11.63
N HIS A 58 -0.37 8.72 -10.81
CA HIS A 58 -1.05 9.99 -11.10
C HIS A 58 -0.10 11.19 -11.07
N LEU A 59 0.90 11.17 -10.18
CA LEU A 59 1.87 12.26 -10.07
C LEU A 59 2.86 12.25 -11.24
N LEU A 60 3.25 11.07 -11.74
CA LEU A 60 4.15 10.94 -12.90
C LEU A 60 3.54 11.40 -14.22
N THR A 61 2.20 11.51 -14.31
CA THR A 61 1.54 12.06 -15.51
C THR A 61 1.50 13.58 -15.54
N LEU A 62 1.77 14.24 -14.42
CA LEU A 62 1.82 15.71 -14.32
C LEU A 62 3.21 16.24 -14.67
N ASP A 63 3.31 17.52 -15.03
CA ASP A 63 4.60 18.12 -15.39
C ASP A 63 5.49 18.26 -14.13
N GLU A 64 6.80 18.26 -14.31
CA GLU A 64 7.78 18.24 -13.22
C GLU A 64 7.70 19.48 -12.31
N LYS A 65 7.22 20.60 -12.85
CA LYS A 65 7.09 21.87 -12.13
C LYS A 65 5.70 22.13 -11.56
N ASP A 66 4.76 21.21 -11.72
CA ASP A 66 3.43 21.39 -11.19
C ASP A 66 3.46 21.40 -9.65
N PRO A 67 2.85 22.39 -8.98
CA PRO A 67 2.89 22.53 -7.53
C PRO A 67 2.26 21.32 -6.81
N ILE A 68 1.30 20.67 -7.46
CA ILE A 68 0.65 19.45 -6.95
C ILE A 68 1.64 18.28 -6.92
N ARG A 69 2.48 18.15 -7.96
CA ARG A 69 3.46 17.07 -8.06
C ARG A 69 4.56 17.21 -7.02
N VAL A 70 5.07 18.43 -6.81
CA VAL A 70 6.11 18.71 -5.81
C VAL A 70 5.58 18.42 -4.41
N PHE A 71 4.40 18.97 -4.06
CA PHE A 71 3.83 18.82 -2.73
C PHE A 71 3.40 17.37 -2.40
N GLN A 72 2.67 16.70 -3.30
CA GLN A 72 2.21 15.33 -3.06
C GLN A 72 3.29 14.28 -3.33
N GLY A 73 4.29 14.57 -4.16
CA GLY A 73 5.41 13.67 -4.43
C GLY A 73 6.29 13.49 -3.20
N GLU A 74 6.71 14.60 -2.59
CA GLU A 74 7.53 14.60 -1.36
C GLU A 74 6.79 13.89 -0.21
N PHE A 75 5.53 14.25 0.03
CA PHE A 75 4.74 13.69 1.13
C PHE A 75 4.56 12.17 1.05
N ASN A 76 4.19 11.64 -0.12
CA ASN A 76 3.93 10.20 -0.28
C ASN A 76 5.21 9.34 -0.18
N ILE A 77 6.38 9.93 -0.43
CA ILE A 77 7.68 9.24 -0.35
C ILE A 77 8.20 9.24 1.08
N PHE A 78 8.05 10.36 1.79
CA PHE A 78 8.62 10.53 3.14
C PHE A 78 7.79 9.84 4.23
N ASP A 79 6.47 9.74 4.08
CA ASP A 79 5.55 9.21 5.10
C ASP A 79 5.78 7.75 5.51
N LEU A 80 6.54 6.97 4.74
CA LEU A 80 6.70 5.53 5.00
C LEU A 80 8.11 5.10 5.33
N GLY A 81 9.11 5.98 5.27
CA GLY A 81 10.49 5.62 5.58
C GLY A 81 11.08 4.52 4.68
N ILE A 82 10.36 4.07 3.64
CA ILE A 82 10.70 2.90 2.81
C ILE A 82 12.01 3.13 2.02
N ILE A 83 12.35 4.38 1.71
CA ILE A 83 13.53 4.74 0.90
C ILE A 83 14.69 5.28 1.75
N TYR A 84 14.44 5.73 2.99
CA TYR A 84 15.49 6.33 3.83
C TYR A 84 16.50 5.33 4.42
N THR A 85 16.18 4.04 4.46
CA THR A 85 17.11 3.00 4.95
C THR A 85 18.10 2.48 3.91
N SER A 86 17.96 2.86 2.62
CA SER A 86 18.88 2.44 1.55
C SER A 86 19.88 3.54 1.15
N LEU A 87 19.89 4.66 1.87
CA LEU A 87 20.69 5.85 1.58
C LEU A 87 21.48 6.35 2.80
N LEU A 88 21.71 5.45 3.78
CA LEU A 88 22.65 5.57 4.89
C LEU A 88 23.60 4.38 4.88
#